data_AF-A0A7K7UQZ4-F1
#
_entry.id   AF-A0A7K7UQZ4-F1
#
_cell.length_a   1.000
_cell.length_b   1.000
_cell.length_c   1.000
_cell.angle_alpha   90.00
_cell.angle_beta   90.00
_cell.angle_gamma   90.00
#
_symmetry.space_group_name_H-M   'P 1'
#
loop_
_entity.id
_entity.type
_entity.pdbx_description
1 polymer ?
#
loop_
_entity_poly.entity_id
_entity_poly.type
_entity_poly.pdbx_seq_one_letter_code
_entity_poly.pdbx_strand_id
1 'polypeptide(L)' 'GSSISTRFLVRTYGKLTFTCKEVCEHRKKLICGIDIESGYPPDQPKNISCIQHGTDGNLTCTWSKGRLTFINTTYTIK' A
#
# COMPACT_ATOMS: atom_id res chain seq x y z
N GLY A 1 23.00 26.37 1.80
CA GLY A 1 22.96 25.04 1.16
C GLY A 1 21.95 25.09 0.05
N SER A 2 22.27 24.54 -1.13
CA SER A 2 21.33 24.42 -2.24
C SER A 2 20.37 23.26 -2.03
N SER A 3 19.13 23.40 -2.49
CA SER A 3 18.14 22.31 -2.52
C SER A 3 17.93 21.83 -3.96
N ILE A 4 17.65 20.55 -4.12
CA ILE A 4 17.33 19.93 -5.41
C ILE A 4 15.93 19.33 -5.28
N SER A 5 15.07 19.58 -6.26
CA SER A 5 13.72 19.04 -6.33
C SER A 5 13.41 18.57 -7.74
N THR A 6 12.67 17.46 -7.85
CA THR A 6 12.17 16.94 -9.11
C THR A 6 10.72 16.51 -8.95
N ARG A 7 9.95 16.58 -10.04
CA ARG A 7 8.55 16.14 -10.09
C ARG A 7 8.44 14.98 -11.07
N PHE A 8 7.69 13.97 -10.68
CA PHE A 8 7.42 12.79 -11.49
C PHE A 8 5.94 12.45 -11.39
N LEU A 9 5.39 11.88 -12.46
CA LEU A 9 4.02 11.39 -12.48
C LEU A 9 4.03 9.92 -12.10
N VAL A 10 3.24 9.56 -11.08
CA VAL A 10 3.07 8.16 -10.65
C VAL A 10 2.12 7.48 -11.63
N ARG A 11 2.68 6.60 -12.48
CA ARG A 11 1.92 5.93 -13.56
C ARG A 11 1.46 4.51 -13.21
N THR A 12 1.88 3.97 -12.08
CA THR A 12 1.56 2.60 -11.65
C THR A 12 1.21 2.58 -10.18
N TYR A 13 0.35 1.62 -9.81
CA TYR A 13 0.01 1.32 -8.43
C TYR A 13 1.05 0.42 -7.77
N GLY A 14 0.95 0.30 -6.45
CA GLY A 14 1.88 -0.46 -5.61
C GLY A 14 3.07 0.37 -5.14
N LYS A 15 4.13 -0.33 -4.75
CA LYS A 15 5.34 0.24 -4.15
C LYS A 15 6.35 0.67 -5.22
N LEU A 16 6.75 1.92 -5.16
CA LEU A 16 7.76 2.53 -6.02
C LEU A 16 8.93 3.05 -5.19
N THR A 17 10.15 2.72 -5.59
CA THR A 17 11.36 3.18 -4.92
C THR A 17 12.04 4.29 -5.71
N PHE A 18 12.23 5.44 -5.08
CA PHE A 18 12.94 6.59 -5.63
C PHE A 18 14.26 6.76 -4.91
N THR A 19 15.35 6.99 -5.65
CA THR A 19 16.68 7.14 -5.08
C THR A 19 17.32 8.46 -5.46
N CYS A 20 17.89 9.16 -4.49
CA CYS A 20 18.78 10.30 -4.72
C CYS A 20 20.22 9.80 -4.83
N LYS A 21 20.88 10.16 -5.94
CA LYS A 21 22.27 9.77 -6.20
C LYS A 21 23.07 11.02 -6.55
N GLU A 22 24.25 11.13 -5.94
CA GLU A 22 25.27 12.08 -6.35
C GLU A 22 26.08 11.46 -7.49
N VAL A 23 26.31 12.23 -8.56
CA VAL A 23 27.07 11.81 -9.73
C VAL A 23 28.32 12.65 -9.82
N CYS A 24 29.48 12.01 -9.61
CA CYS A 24 30.79 12.64 -9.72
C CYS A 24 31.60 11.83 -10.75
N GLU A 25 31.91 12.45 -11.89
CA GLU A 25 32.55 11.80 -13.04
C GLU A 25 31.79 10.54 -13.49
N HIS A 26 32.38 9.36 -13.27
CA HIS A 26 31.82 8.04 -13.61
C HIS A 26 31.29 7.27 -12.39
N ARG A 27 31.31 7.88 -11.19
CA ARG A 27 30.87 7.25 -9.94
C ARG A 27 29.51 7.79 -9.53
N LYS A 28 28.60 6.86 -9.21
CA LYS A 28 27.28 7.17 -8.65
C LYS A 28 27.27 6.76 -7.18
N LYS A 29 27.07 7.72 -6.28
CA LYS A 29 26.94 7.47 -4.85
C LYS A 29 25.48 7.61 -4.45
N LEU A 30 24.91 6.57 -3.86
CA LEU A 30 23.57 6.64 -3.27
C LEU A 30 23.63 7.53 -2.02
N ILE A 31 22.78 8.55 -1.97
CA ILE A 31 22.67 9.45 -0.82
C ILE A 31 21.51 8.98 0.06
N CYS A 32 20.34 8.83 -0.53
CA CYS A 32 19.14 8.37 0.14
C CYS A 32 18.12 7.79 -0.86
N GLY A 33 17.04 7.24 -0.33
CA GLY A 33 15.89 6.84 -1.13
C GLY A 33 14.61 6.93 -0.32
N ILE A 34 13.48 6.91 -1.01
CA ILE A 34 12.14 6.90 -0.43
C ILE A 34 11.28 5.91 -1.20
N ASP A 35 10.44 5.19 -0.46
CA ASP A 35 9.41 4.35 -1.03
C ASP A 35 8.08 5.11 -1.01
N ILE A 36 7.37 5.08 -2.14
CA ILE A 36 6.04 5.66 -2.29
C ILE A 36 5.10 4.54 -2.70
N GLU A 37 4.08 4.30 -1.90
CA GLU A 37 2.98 3.39 -2.23
C GLU A 37 1.78 4.16 -2.73
N SER A 38 1.19 3.68 -3.82
CA SER A 38 0.02 4.31 -4.42
C SER A 38 -1.04 3.29 -4.80
N GLY A 39 -2.30 3.68 -4.64
CA GLY A 39 -3.45 2.81 -4.89
C GLY A 39 -4.75 3.54 -4.64
N TYR A 40 -5.83 2.77 -4.54
CA TYR A 40 -7.17 3.27 -4.28
C TYR A 40 -7.55 3.10 -2.81
N PRO A 41 -8.35 4.02 -2.25
CA PRO A 41 -8.97 3.76 -0.96
C PRO A 41 -9.88 2.54 -1.04
N PRO A 42 -9.99 1.73 0.04
CA PRO A 42 -10.88 0.58 0.07
C PRO A 42 -12.34 0.98 -0.06
N ASP A 43 -13.13 0.12 -0.70
CA ASP A 43 -14.58 0.23 -0.68
C ASP A 43 -15.14 -0.22 0.68
N GLN A 44 -16.36 0.20 1.00
CA GLN A 44 -17.09 -0.36 2.12
C GLN A 44 -17.34 -1.86 1.89
N PRO A 45 -16.97 -2.75 2.83
CA PRO A 45 -17.25 -4.18 2.73
C PRO A 45 -18.74 -4.47 2.60
N LYS A 46 -19.11 -5.46 1.79
CA LYS A 46 -20.50 -5.87 1.56
C LYS A 46 -20.68 -7.35 1.84
N ASN A 47 -21.94 -7.80 1.96
CA ASN A 47 -22.31 -9.20 2.15
C ASN A 47 -21.62 -9.82 3.38
N ILE A 48 -21.71 -9.13 4.52
CA ILE A 48 -21.14 -9.61 5.77
C ILE A 48 -22.00 -10.76 6.27
N SER A 49 -21.39 -11.94 6.45
CA SER A 49 -22.05 -13.12 6.99
C SER A 49 -21.16 -13.74 8.07
N CYS A 50 -21.74 -14.01 9.23
CA CYS A 50 -21.06 -14.62 10.35
C CYS A 50 -21.73 -15.95 10.69
N ILE A 51 -20.92 -16.99 10.84
CA ILE A 51 -21.38 -18.35 11.12
C ILE A 51 -20.60 -18.86 12.34
N GLN A 52 -21.34 -19.46 13.27
CA GLN A 52 -20.78 -20.19 14.40
C GLN A 52 -21.17 -21.67 14.25
N HIS A 53 -20.17 -22.54 14.21
CA HIS A 53 -20.41 -23.98 14.08
C HIS A 53 -20.53 -24.62 15.46
N GLY A 54 -21.77 -24.87 15.89
CA GLY A 54 -22.06 -25.38 17.23
C GLY A 54 -21.95 -24.32 18.32
N THR A 55 -22.31 -24.69 19.54
CA THR A 55 -22.41 -23.77 20.69
C THR A 55 -21.05 -23.22 21.14
N ASP A 56 -19.99 -24.02 21.03
CA ASP A 56 -18.62 -23.65 21.45
C ASP A 56 -17.68 -23.39 20.25
N GLY A 57 -18.24 -23.28 19.03
CA GLY A 57 -17.45 -23.01 17.83
C GLY A 57 -16.95 -21.57 17.77
N ASN A 58 -15.82 -21.35 17.09
CA ASN A 58 -15.33 -20.00 16.80
C ASN A 58 -16.24 -19.29 15.79
N LEU A 59 -16.54 -18.02 16.07
CA LEU A 59 -17.27 -17.17 15.13
C LEU A 59 -16.38 -16.87 13.91
N THR A 60 -16.84 -17.30 12.73
CA THR A 60 -16.16 -16.99 11.47
C THR A 60 -17.03 -16.03 10.68
N CYS A 61 -16.50 -14.85 10.38
CA CYS A 61 -17.16 -13.86 9.55
C CYS A 61 -16.46 -13.74 8.20
N THR A 62 -17.27 -13.60 7.16
CA THR A 62 -16.84 -13.43 5.77
C THR A 62 -17.49 -12.18 5.20
N TRP A 63 -16.80 -11.53 4.26
CA TRP A 63 -17.29 -10.35 3.58
C TRP A 63 -16.65 -10.20 2.20
N SER A 64 -17.34 -9.47 1.33
CA SER A 64 -16.82 -9.05 0.03
C SER A 64 -15.98 -7.78 0.21
N LYS A 65 -14.71 -7.84 -0.18
CA LYS A 65 -13.73 -6.73 -0.01
C LYS A 65 -13.95 -5.54 -0.95
N GLY A 66 -14.66 -5.73 -2.06
CA GLY A 66 -14.84 -4.71 -3.11
C GLY A 66 -13.69 -4.70 -4.11
N ARG A 67 -13.37 -3.54 -4.67
CA ARG A 67 -12.29 -3.37 -5.66
C ARG A 67 -10.90 -3.62 -5.07
N LEU A 68 -9.94 -3.95 -5.93
CA LEU A 68 -8.52 -4.00 -5.56
C LEU A 68 -8.01 -2.59 -5.20
N THR A 69 -7.33 -2.48 -4.06
CA THR A 69 -6.77 -1.22 -3.56
C THR A 69 -5.33 -0.98 -4.00
N PHE A 70 -4.57 -2.03 -4.33
CA PHE A 70 -3.13 -1.96 -4.66
C PHE A 70 -2.23 -1.38 -3.55
N ILE A 71 -2.77 -1.21 -2.34
CA ILE A 71 -2.08 -0.78 -1.14
C ILE A 71 -2.44 -1.72 0.02
N ASN A 72 -1.59 -1.81 1.03
CA ASN A 72 -1.87 -2.66 2.18
C ASN A 72 -3.18 -2.21 2.86
N THR A 73 -4.13 -3.14 3.01
CA THR A 73 -5.48 -2.84 3.48
C THR A 73 -5.89 -3.85 4.55
N THR A 74 -6.14 -3.35 5.75
CA THR A 74 -6.56 -4.16 6.90
C THR A 74 -8.07 -4.05 7.10
N TYR A 75 -8.72 -5.17 7.34
CA TYR A 75 -10.15 -5.25 7.63
C TYR A 75 -10.33 -5.80 9.04
N THR A 76 -11.14 -5.12 9.85
CA THR A 76 -11.44 -5.52 11.23
C THR A 76 -12.94 -5.50 11.46
N ILE A 77 -13.39 -6.43 12.29
CA ILE A 77 -14.76 -6.47 12.82
C ILE A 77 -14.66 -5.89 14.24
N LYS A 78 -15.52 -4.94 14.55
CA LYS A 78 -15.64 -4.31 15.88
C LYS A 78 -16.99 -4.66 16.48
#